data_AF-A0A660SMN7-F1
#
_entry.id   AF-A0A660SMN7-F1
#
_cell.length_a   1.000
_cell.length_b   1.000
_cell.length_c   1.000
_cell.angle_alpha   90.00
_cell.angle_beta   90.00
_cell.angle_gamma   90.00
#
_symmetry.space_group_name_H-M   'P 1'
#
loop_
_entity.id
_entity.type
_entity.pdbx_description
1 polymer ?
#
loop_
_entity_poly.entity_id
_entity_poly.type
_entity_poly.pdbx_seq_one_letter_code
_entity_poly.pdbx_strand_id
1 'polypeptide(L)'
;MKKYFYYLLFTIIFITPLFGDMAYDLNKISKQELSKFIKNKQIAEKLILYRNDYGSFSSIYELWNIDGMTKEIFLFLKENCLLTPLKEISRNEQKIEYLKSKLASEDSPREGAIDLWENLLMYPMDINNATYKEIVNIDRVNSVDAAAIVNHRKKWGTFRYVSNLNHIEYLTHYGTVNLRDYIRVGGDKYLKPFYGYFRTNIESENQLPYFDSNISALIAALNSSISDLSDTGDTYSALTNAGWTNSEIVGLKNDISKAKSELTDIEI
;
A
#
# COMPACT_ATOMS: atom_id res chain seq x y z
N MET A 1 50.58 34.30 2.65
CA MET A 1 50.03 33.37 1.64
C MET A 1 50.21 31.89 1.98
N LYS A 2 51.32 31.43 2.57
CA LYS A 2 51.54 30.01 2.91
C LYS A 2 50.58 29.41 3.96
N LYS A 3 49.99 30.21 4.87
CA LYS A 3 49.08 29.72 5.94
C LYS A 3 47.71 29.26 5.43
N TYR A 4 47.20 29.86 4.36
CA TYR A 4 45.90 29.48 3.77
C TYR A 4 46.00 28.31 2.79
N PHE A 5 47.21 27.99 2.32
CA PHE A 5 47.45 26.83 1.46
C PHE A 5 47.24 25.51 2.21
N TYR A 6 47.59 25.45 3.50
CA TYR A 6 47.37 24.24 4.32
C TYR A 6 45.89 24.00 4.65
N TYR A 7 45.08 25.05 4.83
CA TYR A 7 43.64 24.90 5.02
C TYR A 7 42.91 24.43 3.74
N LEU A 8 43.38 24.85 2.57
CA LEU A 8 42.85 24.39 1.29
C LEU A 8 43.26 22.94 0.98
N LEU A 9 44.41 22.49 1.47
CA LEU A 9 44.83 21.07 1.38
C LEU A 9 44.06 20.16 2.36
N PHE A 10 43.68 20.68 3.53
CA PHE A 10 42.95 19.93 4.56
C PHE A 10 41.47 19.73 4.19
N THR A 11 40.86 20.65 3.44
CA THR A 11 39.49 20.49 2.93
C THR A 11 39.40 19.48 1.78
N ILE A 12 40.44 19.34 0.96
CA ILE A 12 40.46 18.37 -0.15
C ILE A 12 40.54 16.91 0.36
N ILE A 13 41.18 16.67 1.51
CA ILE A 13 41.28 15.32 2.11
C ILE A 13 39.93 14.83 2.67
N PHE A 14 39.06 15.73 3.14
CA PHE A 14 37.72 15.38 3.63
C PHE A 14 36.64 15.25 2.54
N ILE A 15 36.95 15.61 1.28
CA ILE A 15 36.07 15.40 0.10
C ILE A 15 36.64 14.28 -0.79
N THR A 16 37.40 13.35 -0.21
CA THR A 16 37.46 12.02 -0.83
C THR A 16 36.19 11.31 -0.39
N PRO A 17 35.26 10.98 -1.29
CA PRO A 17 34.27 9.97 -0.93
C PRO A 17 35.11 8.75 -0.54
N LEU A 18 34.89 8.22 0.66
CA LEU A 18 35.12 6.79 0.86
C LEU A 18 34.24 6.09 -0.18
N PHE A 19 34.78 5.91 -1.39
CA PHE A 19 34.29 4.89 -2.32
C PHE A 19 34.66 3.57 -1.64
N GLY A 20 33.86 3.16 -0.65
CA GLY A 20 33.77 1.76 -0.33
C GLY A 20 33.35 1.06 -1.62
N ASP A 21 34.10 0.04 -2.03
CA ASP A 21 33.78 -0.78 -3.19
C ASP A 21 32.29 -1.13 -3.13
N MET A 22 31.52 -0.53 -4.06
CA MET A 22 30.11 -0.83 -4.24
C MET A 22 30.06 -2.25 -4.78
N ALA A 23 30.03 -3.24 -3.88
CA ALA A 23 29.91 -4.62 -4.26
C ALA A 23 28.66 -4.79 -5.12
N TYR A 24 28.84 -5.26 -6.35
CA TYR A 24 27.75 -5.33 -7.32
C TYR A 24 26.73 -6.39 -6.90
N ASP A 25 25.45 -6.04 -6.88
CA ASP A 25 24.39 -7.00 -6.60
C ASP A 25 24.04 -7.80 -7.87
N LEU A 26 24.30 -9.12 -7.88
CA LEU A 26 24.05 -9.98 -9.05
C LEU A 26 22.59 -10.00 -9.48
N ASN A 27 21.65 -9.81 -8.54
CA ASN A 27 20.23 -9.79 -8.84
C ASN A 27 19.76 -8.48 -9.49
N LYS A 28 20.55 -7.40 -9.39
CA LYS A 28 20.18 -6.06 -9.87
C LYS A 28 21.07 -5.51 -10.98
N ILE A 29 22.32 -5.97 -11.07
CA ILE A 29 23.30 -5.49 -12.05
C ILE A 29 22.78 -5.60 -13.48
N SER A 30 22.98 -4.54 -14.28
CA SER A 30 22.54 -4.52 -15.67
C SER A 30 23.44 -5.38 -16.58
N LYS A 31 22.94 -5.81 -17.75
CA LYS A 31 23.75 -6.56 -18.73
C LYS A 31 25.03 -5.82 -19.11
N GLN A 32 24.94 -4.49 -19.27
CA GLN A 32 26.06 -3.64 -19.68
C GLN A 32 27.13 -3.54 -18.59
N GLU A 33 26.73 -3.39 -17.33
CA GLU A 33 27.65 -3.37 -16.19
C GLU A 33 28.26 -4.74 -15.94
N LEU A 34 27.46 -5.81 -16.00
CA LEU A 34 27.92 -7.17 -15.79
C LEU A 34 28.95 -7.61 -16.84
N SER A 35 28.78 -7.17 -18.09
CA SER A 35 29.73 -7.44 -19.18
C SER A 35 31.05 -6.67 -19.06
N LYS A 36 31.07 -5.54 -18.32
CA LYS A 36 32.30 -4.81 -17.99
C LYS A 36 32.98 -5.41 -16.76
N PHE A 37 32.18 -5.88 -15.81
CA PHE A 37 32.62 -6.46 -14.56
C PHE A 37 33.22 -7.86 -14.73
N ILE A 38 32.57 -8.71 -15.53
CA ILE A 38 33.05 -10.05 -15.88
C ILE A 38 33.71 -9.98 -17.26
N LYS A 39 35.04 -10.21 -17.31
CA LYS A 39 35.79 -10.23 -18.58
C LYS A 39 35.25 -11.27 -19.58
N ASN A 40 34.63 -12.34 -19.07
CA ASN A 40 33.96 -13.36 -19.87
C ASN A 40 32.54 -12.94 -20.26
N LYS A 41 32.39 -12.43 -21.48
CA LYS A 41 31.10 -11.98 -22.03
C LYS A 41 30.04 -13.08 -22.11
N GLN A 42 30.44 -14.32 -22.43
CA GLN A 42 29.49 -15.43 -22.53
C GLN A 42 28.85 -15.76 -21.18
N ILE A 43 29.63 -15.71 -20.10
CA ILE A 43 29.12 -15.92 -18.74
C ILE A 43 28.22 -14.76 -18.30
N ALA A 44 28.59 -13.52 -18.60
CA ALA A 44 27.74 -12.36 -18.32
C ALA A 44 26.37 -12.48 -19.00
N GLU A 45 26.32 -12.96 -20.25
CA GLU A 45 25.06 -13.18 -20.96
C GLU A 45 24.23 -14.30 -20.33
N LYS A 46 24.85 -15.43 -19.99
CA LYS A 46 24.13 -16.56 -19.37
C LYS A 46 23.60 -16.24 -17.98
N LEU A 47 24.29 -15.41 -17.21
CA LEU A 47 23.80 -14.90 -15.91
C LEU A 47 22.51 -14.09 -16.07
N ILE A 48 22.43 -13.24 -17.10
CA ILE A 48 21.22 -12.45 -17.40
C ILE A 48 20.10 -13.36 -17.91
N LEU A 49 20.41 -14.33 -18.78
CA LEU A 49 19.41 -15.29 -19.26
C LEU A 49 18.83 -16.12 -18.11
N TYR A 50 19.69 -16.66 -17.24
CA TYR A 50 19.23 -17.41 -16.07
C TYR A 50 18.29 -16.57 -15.20
N ARG A 51 18.61 -15.28 -14.97
CA ARG A 51 17.75 -14.37 -14.23
C ARG A 51 16.38 -14.15 -14.89
N ASN A 52 16.35 -14.07 -16.22
CA ASN A 52 15.12 -13.85 -16.96
C ASN A 52 14.24 -15.11 -16.97
N ASP A 53 14.86 -16.29 -17.01
CA ASP A 53 14.16 -17.56 -17.15
C ASP A 53 13.68 -18.12 -15.80
N TYR A 54 14.49 -17.94 -14.73
CA TYR A 54 14.26 -18.57 -13.42
C TYR A 54 14.04 -17.56 -12.29
N GLY A 55 14.17 -16.24 -12.55
CA GLY A 55 14.08 -15.20 -11.54
C GLY A 55 15.41 -14.92 -10.83
N SER A 56 15.37 -14.21 -9.70
CA SER A 56 16.59 -13.89 -8.93
C SER A 56 17.26 -15.12 -8.34
N PHE A 57 18.59 -15.08 -8.26
CA PHE A 57 19.35 -16.05 -7.48
C PHE A 57 18.98 -15.92 -6.00
N SER A 58 18.52 -17.02 -5.40
CA SER A 58 18.22 -17.11 -3.97
C SER A 58 19.47 -17.47 -3.16
N SER A 59 20.45 -18.11 -3.82
CA SER A 59 21.72 -18.51 -3.24
C SER A 59 22.87 -18.32 -4.22
N ILE A 60 24.05 -17.93 -3.72
CA ILE A 60 25.25 -17.73 -4.56
C ILE A 60 25.68 -19.04 -5.23
N TYR A 61 25.31 -20.19 -4.66
CA TYR A 61 25.65 -21.50 -5.21
C TYR A 61 24.85 -21.85 -6.47
N GLU A 62 23.74 -21.17 -6.76
CA GLU A 62 22.98 -21.36 -8.01
C GLU A 62 23.78 -20.97 -9.26
N LEU A 63 24.84 -20.18 -9.11
CA LEU A 63 25.76 -19.84 -10.20
C LEU A 63 26.39 -21.09 -10.84
N TRP A 64 26.46 -22.22 -10.14
CA TRP A 64 26.93 -23.49 -10.70
C TRP A 64 25.98 -24.10 -11.73
N ASN A 65 24.71 -23.67 -11.78
CA ASN A 65 23.76 -24.09 -12.81
C ASN A 65 24.01 -23.40 -14.16
N ILE A 66 24.95 -22.46 -14.21
CA ILE A 66 25.26 -21.70 -15.42
C ILE A 66 26.33 -22.43 -16.21
N ASP A 67 25.97 -22.88 -17.41
CA ASP A 67 26.88 -23.59 -18.30
C ASP A 67 28.17 -22.79 -18.58
N GLY A 68 29.31 -23.39 -18.26
CA GLY A 68 30.63 -22.77 -18.41
C GLY A 68 31.12 -22.02 -17.17
N MET A 69 30.39 -22.07 -16.04
CA MET A 69 30.87 -21.56 -14.76
C MET A 69 32.10 -22.35 -14.31
N THR A 70 33.25 -21.69 -14.17
CA THR A 70 34.47 -22.28 -13.61
C THR A 70 34.65 -21.87 -12.15
N LYS A 71 35.50 -22.59 -11.41
CA LYS A 71 35.80 -22.30 -10.01
C LYS A 71 36.36 -20.88 -9.82
N GLU A 72 37.21 -20.44 -10.75
CA GLU A 72 37.84 -19.12 -10.71
C GLU A 72 36.80 -18.02 -10.88
N ILE A 73 35.86 -18.19 -11.82
CA ILE A 73 34.78 -17.22 -12.06
C ILE A 73 33.82 -17.20 -10.87
N PHE A 74 33.46 -18.37 -10.34
CA PHE A 74 32.61 -18.47 -9.16
C PHE A 74 33.21 -17.78 -7.94
N LEU A 75 34.48 -18.02 -7.63
CA LEU A 75 35.16 -17.38 -6.50
C LEU A 75 35.25 -15.86 -6.69
N PHE A 76 35.57 -15.40 -7.90
CA PHE A 76 35.57 -13.98 -8.21
C PHE A 76 34.21 -13.33 -7.95
N LEU A 77 33.12 -13.94 -8.43
CA LEU A 77 31.76 -13.42 -8.19
C LEU A 77 31.38 -13.49 -6.72
N LYS A 78 31.75 -14.57 -6.01
CA LYS A 78 31.47 -14.73 -4.58
C LYS A 78 32.16 -13.67 -3.71
N GLU A 79 33.38 -13.27 -4.08
CA GLU A 79 34.18 -12.30 -3.30
C GLU A 79 33.86 -10.85 -3.66
N ASN A 80 33.40 -10.57 -4.89
CA ASN A 80 33.24 -9.22 -5.40
C ASN A 80 31.78 -8.81 -5.68
N CYS A 81 30.83 -9.72 -5.46
CA CYS A 81 29.40 -9.42 -5.59
C CYS A 81 28.62 -9.73 -4.33
N LEU A 82 27.55 -8.96 -4.15
CA LEU A 82 26.52 -9.25 -3.19
C LEU A 82 25.41 -10.05 -3.86
N LEU A 83 24.76 -10.89 -3.07
CA LEU A 83 23.51 -11.51 -3.44
C LEU A 83 22.45 -11.01 -2.46
N THR A 84 21.79 -9.91 -2.81
CA THR A 84 20.62 -9.50 -2.05
C THR A 84 19.45 -10.30 -2.61
N PRO A 85 18.73 -11.11 -1.81
CA PRO A 85 17.48 -11.67 -2.29
C PRO A 85 16.62 -10.51 -2.77
N LEU A 86 16.05 -10.62 -3.98
CA LEU A 86 15.02 -9.66 -4.36
C LEU A 86 13.97 -9.75 -3.27
N LYS A 87 13.63 -8.59 -2.69
CA LYS A 87 12.52 -8.51 -1.75
C LYS A 87 11.35 -9.11 -2.50
N GLU A 88 10.88 -10.30 -2.11
CA GLU A 88 9.59 -10.78 -2.56
C GLU A 88 8.63 -9.66 -2.19
N ILE A 89 8.16 -8.93 -3.21
CA ILE A 89 7.20 -7.86 -3.00
C ILE A 89 6.02 -8.59 -2.37
N SER A 90 5.80 -8.34 -1.08
CA SER A 90 4.76 -9.03 -0.34
C SER A 90 3.43 -8.78 -1.06
N ARG A 91 2.48 -9.71 -0.96
CA ARG A 91 1.15 -9.53 -1.57
C ARG A 91 0.53 -8.18 -1.21
N ASN A 92 0.82 -7.67 -0.02
CA ASN A 92 0.37 -6.37 0.47
C ASN A 92 1.08 -5.22 -0.26
N GLU A 93 2.39 -5.30 -0.50
CA GLU A 93 3.12 -4.30 -1.29
C GLU A 93 2.67 -4.27 -2.76
N GLN A 94 2.39 -5.43 -3.37
CA GLN A 94 1.81 -5.50 -4.72
C GLN A 94 0.43 -4.84 -4.77
N LYS A 95 -0.38 -5.06 -3.73
CA LYS A 95 -1.70 -4.45 -3.58
C LYS A 95 -1.61 -2.93 -3.38
N ILE A 96 -0.66 -2.45 -2.59
CA ILE A 96 -0.39 -1.01 -2.40
C ILE A 96 -0.04 -0.36 -3.74
N GLU A 97 0.85 -0.96 -4.52
CA GLU A 97 1.25 -0.43 -5.82
C GLU A 97 0.08 -0.39 -6.81
N TYR A 98 -0.73 -1.46 -6.86
CA TYR A 98 -1.96 -1.50 -7.66
C TYR A 98 -2.96 -0.40 -7.28
N LEU A 99 -3.16 -0.16 -5.97
CA LEU A 99 -4.06 0.91 -5.50
C LEU A 99 -3.54 2.28 -5.93
N LYS A 100 -2.23 2.54 -5.79
CA LYS A 100 -1.60 3.79 -6.24
C LYS A 100 -1.75 4.00 -7.73
N SER A 101 -1.39 3.01 -8.56
CA SER A 101 -1.46 3.14 -10.02
C SER A 101 -2.88 3.36 -10.51
N LYS A 102 -3.85 2.69 -9.85
CA LYS A 102 -5.27 2.83 -10.17
C LYS A 102 -5.79 4.22 -9.82
N LEU A 103 -5.51 4.72 -8.61
CA LEU A 103 -5.97 6.05 -8.19
C LEU A 103 -5.23 7.18 -8.91
N ALA A 104 -4.00 6.97 -9.37
CA ALA A 104 -3.33 7.91 -10.27
C ALA A 104 -3.97 7.98 -11.67
N SER A 105 -4.70 6.92 -12.07
CA SER A 105 -5.40 6.83 -13.37
C SER A 105 -6.88 7.23 -13.32
N GLU A 106 -7.48 7.27 -12.13
CA GLU A 106 -8.85 7.73 -11.90
C GLU A 106 -8.77 9.21 -11.45
N ASP A 107 -9.45 10.15 -12.13
CA ASP A 107 -9.49 11.59 -11.79
C ASP A 107 -10.17 11.85 -10.42
N SER A 108 -9.57 11.42 -9.30
CA SER A 108 -10.05 11.67 -7.94
C SER A 108 -9.01 11.39 -6.86
N PRO A 109 -8.48 12.40 -6.18
CA PRO A 109 -7.61 12.20 -5.03
C PRO A 109 -8.47 12.08 -3.77
N ARG A 110 -8.61 10.88 -3.22
CA ARG A 110 -8.73 10.74 -1.76
C ARG A 110 -7.38 10.25 -1.24
N GLU A 111 -6.40 11.13 -1.22
CA GLU A 111 -5.06 10.85 -0.67
C GLU A 111 -5.17 10.25 0.74
N GLY A 112 -6.08 10.78 1.57
CA GLY A 112 -6.38 10.22 2.91
C GLY A 112 -7.02 8.82 2.91
N ALA A 113 -7.67 8.40 1.82
CA ALA A 113 -8.16 7.01 1.69
C ALA A 113 -7.03 6.05 1.31
N ILE A 114 -6.07 6.49 0.47
CA ILE A 114 -4.87 5.71 0.16
C ILE A 114 -4.07 5.44 1.42
N ASP A 115 -3.81 6.47 2.22
CA ASP A 115 -3.08 6.34 3.48
C ASP A 115 -3.77 5.38 4.45
N LEU A 116 -5.10 5.47 4.56
CA LEU A 116 -5.89 4.53 5.36
C LEU A 116 -5.72 3.10 4.86
N TRP A 117 -5.83 2.86 3.55
CA TRP A 117 -5.76 1.51 2.98
C TRP A 117 -4.34 0.94 3.01
N GLU A 118 -3.31 1.75 2.75
CA GLU A 118 -1.91 1.39 2.96
C GLU A 118 -1.68 0.95 4.42
N ASN A 119 -2.21 1.74 5.36
CA ASN A 119 -2.11 1.41 6.77
C ASN A 119 -2.82 0.10 7.11
N LEU A 120 -4.03 -0.12 6.59
CA LEU A 120 -4.79 -1.36 6.82
C LEU A 120 -4.13 -2.59 6.18
N LEU A 121 -3.41 -2.43 5.06
CA LEU A 121 -2.63 -3.51 4.46
C LEU A 121 -1.39 -3.86 5.28
N MET A 122 -0.77 -2.88 5.93
CA MET A 122 0.36 -3.11 6.84
C MET A 122 -0.09 -3.61 8.22
N TYR A 123 -1.21 -3.09 8.71
CA TYR A 123 -1.77 -3.35 10.02
C TYR A 123 -3.26 -3.70 9.90
N PRO A 124 -3.57 -4.96 9.52
CA PRO A 124 -4.95 -5.39 9.35
C PRO A 124 -5.79 -5.15 10.60
N MET A 125 -6.96 -4.58 10.39
CA MET A 125 -7.91 -4.27 11.44
C MET A 125 -8.53 -5.53 12.02
N ASP A 126 -8.66 -5.61 13.34
CA ASP A 126 -9.40 -6.72 13.94
C ASP A 126 -10.92 -6.56 13.70
N ILE A 127 -11.47 -7.41 12.86
CA ILE A 127 -12.88 -7.36 12.44
C ILE A 127 -13.84 -7.59 13.60
N ASN A 128 -13.41 -8.28 14.67
CA ASN A 128 -14.23 -8.49 15.85
C ASN A 128 -14.47 -7.19 16.63
N ASN A 129 -13.50 -6.27 16.59
CA ASN A 129 -13.52 -5.00 17.31
C ASN A 129 -13.84 -3.79 16.42
N ALA A 130 -13.85 -3.97 15.09
CA ALA A 130 -14.12 -2.90 14.12
C ALA A 130 -15.53 -2.32 14.25
N THR A 131 -15.67 -1.02 14.18
CA THR A 131 -16.96 -0.32 14.10
C THR A 131 -17.52 -0.35 12.68
N TYR A 132 -18.81 -0.06 12.53
CA TYR A 132 -19.44 0.09 11.22
C TYR A 132 -18.69 1.11 10.33
N LYS A 133 -18.36 2.28 10.91
CA LYS A 133 -17.66 3.38 10.22
C LYS A 133 -16.26 2.97 9.74
N GLU A 134 -15.58 2.15 10.52
CA GLU A 134 -14.27 1.63 10.14
C GLU A 134 -14.37 0.63 8.98
N ILE A 135 -15.40 -0.23 8.97
CA ILE A 135 -15.59 -1.25 7.92
C ILE A 135 -16.01 -0.61 6.59
N VAL A 136 -16.92 0.37 6.60
CA VAL A 136 -17.40 1.03 5.38
C VAL A 136 -16.34 1.90 4.69
N ASN A 137 -15.28 2.28 5.40
CA ASN A 137 -14.16 3.04 4.85
C ASN A 137 -13.12 2.16 4.13
N ILE A 138 -13.28 0.84 4.15
CA ILE A 138 -12.41 -0.09 3.41
C ILE A 138 -12.75 -0.01 1.92
N ASP A 139 -11.72 -0.07 1.06
CA ASP A 139 -11.90 0.00 -0.40
C ASP A 139 -12.97 -1.00 -0.88
N ARG A 140 -13.97 -0.48 -1.61
CA ARG A 140 -15.04 -1.26 -2.25
C ARG A 140 -15.85 -2.16 -1.30
N VAL A 141 -15.94 -1.77 -0.03
CA VAL A 141 -16.88 -2.35 0.92
C VAL A 141 -18.12 -1.47 0.96
N ASN A 142 -19.29 -2.04 0.65
CA ASN A 142 -20.53 -1.29 0.69
C ASN A 142 -21.10 -1.24 2.12
N SER A 143 -22.01 -0.29 2.35
CA SER A 143 -22.71 -0.11 3.62
C SER A 143 -23.49 -1.35 4.08
N VAL A 144 -24.05 -2.12 3.14
CA VAL A 144 -24.87 -3.31 3.44
C VAL A 144 -24.00 -4.45 3.97
N ASP A 145 -22.86 -4.71 3.34
CA ASP A 145 -21.84 -5.68 3.73
C ASP A 145 -21.28 -5.34 5.11
N ALA A 146 -20.97 -4.05 5.35
CA ALA A 146 -20.52 -3.57 6.65
C ALA A 146 -21.58 -3.78 7.75
N ALA A 147 -22.85 -3.49 7.45
CA ALA A 147 -23.96 -3.72 8.37
C ALA A 147 -24.17 -5.22 8.64
N ALA A 148 -24.07 -6.09 7.63
CA ALA A 148 -24.18 -7.53 7.78
C ALA A 148 -23.15 -8.09 8.77
N ILE A 149 -21.91 -7.62 8.70
CA ILE A 149 -20.83 -8.04 9.62
C ILE A 149 -21.09 -7.56 11.06
N VAL A 150 -21.52 -6.32 11.23
CA VAL A 150 -21.86 -5.77 12.56
C VAL A 150 -23.05 -6.51 13.16
N ASN A 151 -24.10 -6.74 12.37
CA ASN A 151 -25.31 -7.44 12.81
C ASN A 151 -25.03 -8.91 13.14
N HIS A 152 -24.21 -9.59 12.33
CA HIS A 152 -23.78 -10.94 12.65
C HIS A 152 -23.07 -11.00 14.00
N ARG A 153 -22.14 -10.06 14.28
CA ARG A 153 -21.44 -10.02 15.58
C ARG A 153 -22.39 -9.79 16.76
N LYS A 154 -23.39 -8.92 16.58
CA LYS A 154 -24.42 -8.68 17.60
C LYS A 154 -25.26 -9.93 17.89
N LYS A 155 -25.60 -10.70 16.84
CA LYS A 155 -26.50 -11.86 16.94
C LYS A 155 -25.81 -13.15 17.37
N TRP A 156 -24.59 -13.38 16.87
CA TRP A 156 -23.89 -14.66 16.97
C TRP A 156 -22.52 -14.58 17.65
N GLY A 157 -22.03 -13.39 17.97
CA GLY A 157 -20.74 -13.17 18.62
C GLY A 157 -19.57 -13.05 17.64
N THR A 158 -18.36 -13.22 18.16
CA THR A 158 -17.11 -12.97 17.44
C THR A 158 -16.80 -14.05 16.40
N PHE A 159 -16.12 -13.65 15.34
CA PHE A 159 -15.54 -14.56 14.36
C PHE A 159 -14.30 -15.26 14.92
N ARG A 160 -14.09 -16.51 14.50
CA ARG A 160 -12.88 -17.28 14.83
C ARG A 160 -11.86 -17.27 13.69
N TYR A 161 -12.35 -17.17 12.45
CA TYR A 161 -11.55 -17.11 11.24
C TYR A 161 -12.14 -16.10 10.26
N VAL A 162 -11.29 -15.47 9.45
CA VAL A 162 -11.75 -14.57 8.36
C VAL A 162 -12.66 -15.32 7.38
N SER A 163 -12.45 -16.62 7.18
CA SER A 163 -13.31 -17.47 6.34
C SER A 163 -14.75 -17.60 6.85
N ASN A 164 -15.04 -17.26 8.11
CA ASN A 164 -16.41 -17.22 8.61
C ASN A 164 -17.26 -16.17 7.91
N LEU A 165 -16.65 -15.10 7.37
CA LEU A 165 -17.36 -14.06 6.61
C LEU A 165 -18.10 -14.64 5.40
N ASN A 166 -17.60 -15.72 4.78
CA ASN A 166 -18.25 -16.33 3.62
C ASN A 166 -19.67 -16.87 3.88
N HIS A 167 -20.05 -17.01 5.16
CA HIS A 167 -21.32 -17.62 5.57
C HIS A 167 -22.26 -16.61 6.23
N ILE A 168 -21.90 -15.32 6.21
CA ILE A 168 -22.75 -14.26 6.78
C ILE A 168 -23.90 -13.98 5.81
N GLU A 169 -25.12 -14.03 6.34
CA GLU A 169 -26.32 -13.64 5.61
C GLU A 169 -26.21 -12.16 5.20
N TYR A 170 -26.54 -11.87 3.93
CA TYR A 170 -26.47 -10.53 3.32
C TYR A 170 -25.07 -9.93 3.14
N LEU A 171 -24.00 -10.65 3.49
CA LEU A 171 -22.65 -10.27 3.08
C LEU A 171 -22.37 -10.82 1.68
N THR A 172 -22.08 -9.92 0.74
CA THR A 172 -21.78 -10.32 -0.63
C THR A 172 -20.42 -11.02 -0.73
N HIS A 173 -20.28 -11.90 -1.73
CA HIS A 173 -18.99 -12.49 -2.07
C HIS A 173 -17.96 -11.39 -2.40
N TYR A 174 -18.38 -10.34 -3.09
CA TYR A 174 -17.54 -9.20 -3.45
C TYR A 174 -17.00 -8.46 -2.21
N GLY A 175 -17.88 -8.09 -1.27
CA GLY A 175 -17.47 -7.48 0.00
C GLY A 175 -16.50 -8.36 0.79
N THR A 176 -16.75 -9.67 0.81
CA THR A 176 -15.85 -10.62 1.48
C THR A 176 -14.47 -10.67 0.86
N VAL A 177 -14.36 -10.66 -0.48
CA VAL A 177 -13.08 -10.67 -1.18
C VAL A 177 -12.30 -9.37 -0.92
N ASN A 178 -12.98 -8.22 -0.97
CA ASN A 178 -12.33 -6.93 -0.75
C ASN A 178 -11.85 -6.76 0.69
N LEU A 179 -12.59 -7.27 1.68
CA LEU A 179 -12.23 -7.14 3.09
C LEU A 179 -10.98 -7.92 3.50
N ARG A 180 -10.76 -9.10 2.90
CA ARG A 180 -9.77 -10.09 3.38
C ARG A 180 -8.35 -9.55 3.55
N ASP A 181 -7.96 -8.58 2.72
CA ASP A 181 -6.61 -8.03 2.72
C ASP A 181 -6.40 -6.99 3.84
N TYR A 182 -7.48 -6.42 4.37
CA TYR A 182 -7.47 -5.30 5.32
C TYR A 182 -7.85 -5.69 6.75
N ILE A 183 -8.24 -6.95 6.96
CA ILE A 183 -8.78 -7.42 8.24
C ILE A 183 -8.08 -8.66 8.76
N ARG A 184 -8.17 -8.86 10.07
CA ARG A 184 -7.77 -10.08 10.78
C ARG A 184 -8.82 -10.45 11.83
N VAL A 185 -8.69 -11.64 12.39
CA VAL A 185 -9.50 -12.10 13.52
C VAL A 185 -8.61 -12.28 14.74
N GLY A 186 -8.88 -11.50 15.79
CA GLY A 186 -8.15 -11.58 17.06
C GLY A 186 -6.77 -10.92 17.05
N GLY A 187 -6.10 -11.01 18.20
CA GLY A 187 -4.86 -10.29 18.52
C GLY A 187 -5.14 -9.03 19.34
N ASP A 188 -4.12 -8.55 20.07
CA ASP A 188 -4.23 -7.29 20.79
C ASP A 188 -4.63 -6.19 19.81
N LYS A 189 -5.54 -5.28 20.20
CA LYS A 189 -5.69 -3.99 19.50
C LYS A 189 -4.26 -3.50 19.31
N TYR A 190 -3.80 -3.33 18.07
CA TYR A 190 -2.60 -2.55 17.85
C TYR A 190 -2.91 -1.22 18.53
N LEU A 191 -2.36 -1.01 19.73
CA LEU A 191 -2.34 0.29 20.39
C LEU A 191 -1.80 1.18 19.32
N LYS A 192 -2.64 2.04 18.71
CA LYS A 192 -2.25 2.90 17.58
C LYS A 192 -0.87 3.43 17.94
N PRO A 193 0.22 2.86 17.38
CA PRO A 193 1.51 3.41 17.72
C PRO A 193 1.43 4.88 17.29
N PHE A 194 2.14 5.78 17.92
CA PHE A 194 2.41 7.02 17.20
C PHE A 194 3.24 6.61 15.97
N TYR A 195 2.56 6.31 14.87
CA TYR A 195 3.15 5.95 13.60
C TYR A 195 2.92 7.14 12.67
N GLY A 196 4.02 7.67 12.18
CA GLY A 196 4.05 8.54 11.03
C GLY A 196 5.11 7.96 10.12
N TYR A 197 4.78 7.74 8.86
CA TYR A 197 5.79 7.50 7.85
C TYR A 197 6.08 8.85 7.18
N PHE A 198 7.32 9.32 7.29
CA PHE A 198 7.77 10.47 6.53
C PHE A 198 8.11 9.97 5.11
N ARG A 199 7.22 10.23 4.15
CA ARG A 199 7.46 9.92 2.74
C ARG A 199 8.00 11.19 2.06
N THR A 200 9.23 11.11 1.58
CA THR A 200 9.83 12.11 0.71
C THR A 200 9.93 11.48 -0.68
N ASN A 201 9.12 12.00 -1.60
CA ASN A 201 9.25 11.73 -3.02
C ASN A 201 9.94 12.95 -3.64
N ILE A 202 11.13 12.77 -4.21
CA ILE A 202 11.76 13.81 -5.04
C ILE A 202 11.43 13.42 -6.48
N GLU A 203 10.27 13.87 -6.93
CA GLU A 203 9.88 13.81 -8.33
C GLU A 203 10.07 15.20 -8.93
N SER A 204 10.93 15.30 -9.93
CA SER A 204 11.14 16.53 -10.69
C SER A 204 10.05 16.62 -11.76
N GLU A 205 8.83 16.94 -11.35
CA GLU A 205 7.75 17.27 -12.28
C GLU A 205 6.96 18.48 -11.76
N ASN A 206 6.89 19.53 -12.58
CA ASN A 206 6.23 20.79 -12.26
C ASN A 206 4.71 20.58 -12.18
N GLN A 207 4.12 20.50 -10.99
CA GLN A 207 2.67 20.63 -10.81
C GLN A 207 2.31 21.57 -9.65
N LEU A 208 1.40 22.50 -9.94
CA LEU A 208 0.90 23.59 -9.10
C LEU A 208 -0.17 23.09 -8.08
N PRO A 209 -0.51 23.87 -7.03
CA PRO A 209 -1.21 23.37 -5.84
C PRO A 209 -2.72 23.15 -6.08
N TYR A 210 -3.19 21.93 -5.81
CA TYR A 210 -4.56 21.42 -6.04
C TYR A 210 -5.30 21.11 -4.72
N PHE A 211 -5.15 21.96 -3.69
CA PHE A 211 -5.72 21.67 -2.36
C PHE A 211 -7.20 22.11 -2.22
N ASP A 212 -7.63 23.14 -2.96
CA ASP A 212 -8.96 23.77 -2.79
C ASP A 212 -10.10 22.97 -3.43
N SER A 213 -9.82 22.12 -4.43
CA SER A 213 -10.87 21.42 -5.20
C SER A 213 -11.46 20.17 -4.51
N ASN A 214 -10.84 19.69 -3.42
CA ASN A 214 -11.21 18.41 -2.79
C ASN A 214 -12.35 18.56 -1.77
N ILE A 215 -12.38 19.67 -1.00
CA ILE A 215 -13.42 19.92 0.01
C ILE A 215 -14.78 20.13 -0.67
N SER A 216 -14.85 20.91 -1.74
CA SER A 216 -16.08 21.15 -2.47
C SER A 216 -16.64 19.87 -3.13
N ALA A 217 -15.77 18.97 -3.61
CA ALA A 217 -16.19 17.66 -4.15
C ALA A 217 -16.77 16.75 -3.07
N LEU A 218 -16.20 16.77 -1.86
CA LEU A 218 -16.68 15.99 -0.73
C LEU A 218 -18.03 16.51 -0.19
N ILE A 219 -18.21 17.84 -0.17
CA ILE A 219 -19.50 18.49 0.14
C ILE A 219 -20.57 18.07 -0.90
N ALA A 220 -20.22 18.02 -2.19
CA ALA A 220 -21.14 17.58 -3.24
C ALA A 220 -21.58 16.12 -3.08
N ALA A 221 -20.66 15.21 -2.73
CA ALA A 221 -20.97 13.81 -2.48
C ALA A 221 -21.86 13.61 -1.23
N LEU A 222 -21.63 14.39 -0.17
CA LEU A 222 -22.49 14.38 1.02
C LEU A 222 -23.90 14.91 0.71
N ASN A 223 -24.02 15.93 -0.15
CA ASN A 223 -25.32 16.42 -0.62
C ASN A 223 -26.10 15.36 -1.41
N SER A 224 -25.43 14.64 -2.31
CA SER A 224 -26.04 13.51 -3.04
C SER A 224 -26.53 12.44 -2.07
N SER A 225 -25.71 12.08 -1.07
CA SER A 225 -26.07 11.06 -0.07
C SER A 225 -27.26 11.47 0.80
N ILE A 226 -27.36 12.76 1.18
CA ILE A 226 -28.51 13.31 1.92
C ILE A 226 -29.78 13.30 1.05
N SER A 227 -29.64 13.59 -0.24
CA SER A 227 -30.73 13.55 -1.21
C SER A 227 -31.27 12.14 -1.40
N ASP A 228 -30.40 11.15 -1.54
CA ASP A 228 -30.79 9.75 -1.77
C ASP A 228 -31.38 9.07 -0.52
N LEU A 229 -31.20 9.67 0.65
CA LEU A 229 -31.84 9.28 1.92
C LEU A 229 -33.18 9.97 2.15
N SER A 230 -33.70 10.74 1.18
CA SER A 230 -35.09 11.21 1.23
C SER A 230 -36.08 10.08 0.97
N ASP A 231 -37.33 10.23 1.43
CA ASP A 231 -38.38 9.19 1.42
C ASP A 231 -38.68 8.58 0.03
N THR A 232 -38.15 9.16 -1.04
CA THR A 232 -38.29 8.72 -2.43
C THR A 232 -36.98 8.26 -3.07
N GLY A 233 -35.88 8.20 -2.32
CA GLY A 233 -34.56 7.84 -2.84
C GLY A 233 -34.30 6.33 -2.89
N ASP A 234 -33.42 5.94 -3.81
CA ASP A 234 -33.02 4.54 -4.00
C ASP A 234 -32.36 3.97 -2.73
N THR A 235 -31.60 4.80 -2.02
CA THR A 235 -30.92 4.43 -0.77
C THR A 235 -31.92 4.27 0.38
N TYR A 236 -32.93 5.14 0.48
CA TYR A 236 -34.02 5.01 1.45
C TYR A 236 -34.79 3.69 1.25
N SER A 237 -35.14 3.38 0.01
CA SER A 237 -35.85 2.16 -0.37
C SER A 237 -35.01 0.91 -0.07
N ALA A 238 -33.70 0.95 -0.37
CA ALA A 238 -32.78 -0.14 -0.07
C ALA A 238 -32.63 -0.39 1.43
N LEU A 239 -32.55 0.66 2.26
CA LEU A 239 -32.43 0.55 3.72
C LEU A 239 -33.71 0.01 4.36
N THR A 240 -34.87 0.45 3.86
CA THR A 240 -36.17 -0.05 4.31
C THR A 240 -36.32 -1.53 3.97
N ASN A 241 -35.95 -1.94 2.76
CA ASN A 241 -35.94 -3.35 2.35
C ASN A 241 -34.93 -4.20 3.14
N ALA A 242 -33.85 -3.58 3.64
CA ALA A 242 -32.87 -4.21 4.52
C ALA A 242 -33.31 -4.24 6.00
N GLY A 243 -34.54 -3.83 6.31
CA GLY A 243 -35.13 -3.93 7.65
C GLY A 243 -34.80 -2.77 8.60
N TRP A 244 -34.27 -1.66 8.09
CA TRP A 244 -34.04 -0.46 8.91
C TRP A 244 -35.35 0.24 9.22
N THR A 245 -35.50 0.71 10.45
CA THR A 245 -36.64 1.52 10.85
C THR A 245 -36.48 2.96 10.34
N ASN A 246 -37.60 3.65 10.10
CA ASN A 246 -37.58 5.06 9.70
C ASN A 246 -36.78 5.93 10.70
N SER A 247 -36.82 5.60 12.00
CA SER A 247 -36.04 6.27 13.04
C SER A 247 -34.53 6.15 12.81
N GLU A 248 -34.04 4.98 12.40
CA GLU A 248 -32.62 4.73 12.15
C GLU A 248 -32.15 5.43 10.87
N ILE A 249 -33.00 5.46 9.84
CA ILE A 249 -32.70 6.15 8.58
C ILE A 249 -32.64 7.67 8.80
N VAL A 250 -33.56 8.23 9.61
CA VAL A 250 -33.51 9.64 10.02
C VAL A 250 -32.28 9.95 10.86
N GLY A 251 -31.87 9.04 11.75
CA GLY A 251 -30.63 9.15 12.52
C GLY A 251 -29.40 9.25 11.61
N LEU A 252 -29.29 8.34 10.64
CA LEU A 252 -28.21 8.34 9.65
C LEU A 252 -28.15 9.65 8.84
N LYS A 253 -29.31 10.16 8.41
CA LYS A 253 -29.40 11.44 7.69
C LYS A 253 -28.88 12.62 8.52
N ASN A 254 -29.18 12.63 9.82
CA ASN A 254 -28.71 13.67 10.74
C ASN A 254 -27.20 13.60 10.93
N ASP A 255 -26.64 12.39 11.07
CA ASP A 255 -25.18 12.19 11.21
C ASP A 255 -24.42 12.68 9.96
N ILE A 256 -24.94 12.39 8.76
CA ILE A 256 -24.34 12.84 7.49
C ILE A 256 -24.44 14.37 7.35
N SER A 257 -25.57 14.95 7.77
CA SER A 257 -25.78 16.41 7.75
C SER A 257 -24.85 17.13 8.73
N LYS A 258 -24.56 16.53 9.89
CA LYS A 258 -23.58 17.04 10.84
C LYS A 258 -22.16 16.99 10.27
N ALA A 259 -21.77 15.87 9.66
CA ALA A 259 -20.47 15.74 9.00
C ALA A 259 -20.27 16.78 7.88
N LYS A 260 -21.34 17.08 7.11
CA LYS A 260 -21.32 18.17 6.12
C LYS A 260 -21.05 19.52 6.78
N SER A 261 -21.76 19.85 7.87
CA SER A 261 -21.58 21.11 8.59
C SER A 261 -20.13 21.31 9.04
N GLU A 262 -19.55 20.27 9.65
CA GLU A 262 -18.16 20.28 10.11
C GLU A 262 -17.15 20.54 8.98
N LEU A 263 -17.46 20.14 7.74
CA LEU A 263 -16.62 20.36 6.57
C LEU A 263 -16.79 21.74 5.95
N THR A 264 -18.02 22.28 5.92
CA THR A 264 -18.24 23.67 5.53
C THR A 264 -17.62 24.65 6.51
N ASP A 265 -17.50 24.29 7.79
CA ASP A 265 -16.83 25.12 8.81
C ASP A 265 -15.29 25.13 8.67
N ILE A 266 -14.72 24.19 7.91
CA ILE A 266 -13.29 24.14 7.55
C ILE A 266 -12.98 25.04 6.34
N GLU A 267 -13.99 25.41 5.54
CA GLU A 267 -13.87 26.19 4.30
C GLU A 267 -13.76 27.73 4.56
N ILE A 268 -13.17 28.16 5.70
CA ILE A 268 -12.88 29.59 6.03
C ILE A 268 -11.44 29.96 5.66
#